data_AF-A0A2N0NKS5-F1
#
_entry.id   AF-A0A2N0NKS5-F1
#
_cell.length_a   1.000
_cell.length_b   1.000
_cell.length_c   1.000
_cell.angle_alpha   90.00
_cell.angle_beta   90.00
_cell.angle_gamma   90.00
#
_symmetry.space_group_name_H-M   'P 1'
#
loop_
_entity.id
_entity.type
_entity.pdbx_description
1 polymer ?
#
loop_
_entity_poly.entity_id
_entity_poly.type
_entity_poly.pdbx_seq_one_letter_code
_entity_poly.pdbx_strand_id
1 'polypeptide(L)'
;MVKTGNSDPNRSELCESATKEWNKIKRKDKLEIDDIIRDYLTTPYNLCDIQTMRLIPSGSRKKSLPNLPTIRTVDPVPEISLTEFEQIYNITTDSQFRLDTFKKIGSLRDEIRSNKGKIIKLKRNANYAQKCREKKRKILDENQEVIRYDKPGRPSLLFNHPNLHDHIHDSIKFGRLTKNDEKRLLRSESLKICEKTLKKIITFI
;
A
#
# COMPACT_ATOMS: atom_id res chain seq x y z
N MET A 1 -27.86 -30.34 -16.89
CA MET A 1 -28.00 -28.87 -16.89
C MET A 1 -27.64 -28.35 -15.50
N VAL A 2 -26.37 -27.97 -15.30
CA VAL A 2 -25.90 -27.40 -14.04
C VAL A 2 -26.00 -25.88 -14.17
N LYS A 3 -26.87 -25.26 -13.36
CA LYS A 3 -27.03 -23.80 -13.32
C LYS A 3 -25.87 -23.21 -12.51
N THR A 4 -24.88 -22.63 -13.17
CA THR A 4 -23.85 -21.79 -12.54
C THR A 4 -24.48 -20.46 -12.17
N GLY A 5 -25.02 -20.38 -10.96
CA GLY A 5 -25.47 -19.12 -10.38
C GLY A 5 -24.27 -18.29 -9.92
N ASN A 6 -23.77 -17.43 -10.81
CA ASN A 6 -23.10 -16.21 -10.38
C ASN A 6 -24.15 -15.34 -9.68
N SER A 7 -24.32 -15.52 -8.38
CA SER A 7 -24.94 -14.50 -7.52
C SER A 7 -23.82 -13.90 -6.70
N ASP A 8 -23.55 -12.61 -6.91
CA ASP A 8 -22.92 -11.81 -5.87
C ASP A 8 -23.64 -12.13 -4.55
N PRO A 9 -22.91 -12.48 -3.47
CA PRO A 9 -23.55 -12.81 -2.20
C PRO A 9 -24.48 -11.67 -1.80
N ASN A 10 -25.76 -11.98 -1.56
CA ASN A 10 -26.74 -10.99 -1.15
C ASN A 10 -26.21 -10.26 0.09
N ARG A 11 -25.88 -8.98 -0.07
CA ARG A 11 -25.21 -8.19 0.96
C ARG A 11 -26.03 -8.14 2.26
N SER A 12 -27.36 -8.21 2.17
CA SER A 12 -28.24 -8.26 3.34
C SER A 12 -28.03 -9.55 4.13
N GLU A 13 -28.03 -10.69 3.44
CA GLU A 13 -27.86 -12.02 4.06
C GLU A 13 -26.47 -12.17 4.70
N LEU A 14 -25.43 -11.63 4.06
CA LEU A 14 -24.08 -11.61 4.61
C LEU A 14 -24.01 -10.77 5.89
N CYS A 15 -24.57 -9.56 5.88
CA CYS A 15 -24.61 -8.68 7.04
C CYS A 15 -25.43 -9.28 8.19
N GLU A 16 -26.56 -9.91 7.90
CA GLU A 16 -27.38 -10.60 8.90
C GLU A 16 -26.65 -11.78 9.53
N SER A 17 -25.97 -12.59 8.69
CA SER A 17 -25.17 -13.73 9.15
C SER A 17 -24.00 -13.28 10.02
N ALA A 18 -23.26 -12.26 9.60
CA ALA A 18 -22.17 -11.68 10.37
C ALA A 18 -22.65 -11.10 11.71
N THR A 19 -23.81 -10.45 11.72
CA THR A 19 -24.41 -9.90 12.95
C THR A 19 -24.83 -11.00 13.91
N LYS A 20 -25.41 -12.09 13.40
CA LYS A 20 -25.79 -13.27 14.21
C LYS A 20 -24.57 -13.93 14.83
N GLU A 21 -23.50 -14.14 14.07
CA GLU A 21 -22.25 -14.71 14.60
C GLU A 21 -21.57 -13.79 15.62
N TRP A 22 -21.52 -12.49 15.34
CA TRP A 22 -20.99 -11.51 16.30
C TRP A 22 -21.76 -11.52 17.63
N ASN A 23 -23.09 -11.66 17.58
CA ASN A 23 -23.92 -11.74 18.78
C ASN A 23 -23.64 -12.98 19.63
N LYS A 24 -23.20 -14.09 19.02
CA LYS A 24 -22.78 -15.30 19.75
C LYS A 24 -21.44 -15.11 20.45
N ILE A 25 -20.53 -14.33 19.86
CA ILE A 25 -19.16 -14.15 20.38
C ILE A 25 -19.11 -13.03 21.43
N LYS A 26 -19.83 -11.91 21.22
CA LYS A 26 -19.72 -10.71 22.06
C LYS A 26 -20.15 -10.88 23.53
N ARG A 27 -20.84 -11.98 23.86
CA ARG A 27 -21.32 -12.30 25.22
C ARG A 27 -20.46 -13.35 25.93
N LYS A 28 -19.43 -13.88 25.25
CA LYS A 28 -18.52 -14.88 25.80
C LYS A 28 -17.45 -14.22 26.66
N ASP A 29 -16.90 -14.99 27.59
CA ASP A 29 -15.76 -14.53 28.38
C ASP A 29 -14.48 -14.57 27.54
N LYS A 30 -13.43 -13.91 28.04
CA LYS A 30 -12.20 -13.72 27.28
C LYS A 30 -11.51 -15.05 26.94
N LEU A 31 -11.53 -16.02 27.85
CA LEU A 31 -10.86 -17.30 27.66
C LEU A 31 -11.56 -18.12 26.57
N GLU A 32 -12.89 -18.14 26.58
CA GLU A 32 -13.69 -18.82 25.56
C GLU A 32 -13.51 -18.19 24.17
N ILE A 33 -13.35 -16.86 24.08
CA ILE A 33 -13.01 -16.19 22.81
C ILE A 33 -11.62 -16.61 22.31
N ASP A 34 -10.62 -16.66 23.20
CA ASP A 34 -9.25 -17.04 22.85
C ASP A 34 -9.18 -18.51 22.38
N ASP A 35 -9.97 -19.40 23.00
CA ASP A 35 -10.08 -20.80 22.60
C ASP A 35 -10.75 -20.95 21.22
N ILE A 36 -11.84 -20.22 20.95
CA ILE A 36 -12.49 -20.19 19.64
C ILE A 36 -11.51 -19.74 18.54
N ILE A 37 -10.73 -18.68 18.78
CA ILE A 37 -9.72 -18.21 17.83
C ILE A 37 -8.67 -19.29 17.57
N ARG A 38 -8.23 -19.98 18.62
CA ARG A 38 -7.24 -21.06 18.51
C ARG A 38 -7.77 -22.21 17.68
N ASP A 39 -9.00 -22.64 17.90
CA ASP A 39 -9.65 -23.70 17.13
C ASP A 39 -9.73 -23.36 15.64
N TYR A 40 -10.14 -22.12 15.30
CA TYR A 40 -10.16 -21.66 13.91
C TYR A 40 -8.78 -21.66 13.24
N LEU A 41 -7.72 -21.34 13.99
CA LEU A 41 -6.36 -21.33 13.46
C LEU A 41 -5.76 -22.74 13.34
N THR A 42 -6.20 -23.68 14.18
CA THR A 42 -5.75 -25.08 14.13
C THR A 42 -6.51 -25.92 13.11
N THR A 43 -7.68 -25.48 12.66
CA THR A 43 -8.46 -26.19 11.63
C THR A 43 -7.79 -26.01 10.26
N PRO A 44 -7.27 -27.07 9.62
CA PRO A 44 -6.66 -26.95 8.30
C PRO A 44 -7.72 -26.58 7.27
N TYR A 45 -7.60 -25.38 6.69
CA TYR A 45 -8.48 -24.93 5.61
C TYR A 45 -8.21 -25.73 4.33
N ASN A 46 -9.24 -26.34 3.76
CA ASN A 46 -9.19 -26.88 2.39
C ASN A 46 -9.20 -25.70 1.40
N LEU A 47 -8.02 -25.36 0.88
CA LEU A 47 -7.76 -24.19 0.04
C LEU A 47 -8.32 -24.29 -1.39
N CYS A 48 -9.17 -25.27 -1.72
CA CYS A 48 -9.63 -25.51 -3.09
C CYS A 48 -10.52 -24.40 -3.69
N ASP A 49 -11.13 -23.51 -2.90
CA ASP A 49 -12.08 -22.52 -3.42
C ASP A 49 -11.53 -21.07 -3.53
N ILE A 50 -10.26 -20.83 -3.20
CA ILE A 50 -9.69 -19.47 -3.19
C ILE A 50 -9.23 -19.00 -4.59
N GLN A 51 -9.10 -19.90 -5.57
CA GLN A 51 -8.56 -19.55 -6.90
C GLN A 51 -9.48 -18.66 -7.74
N THR A 52 -10.77 -18.54 -7.44
CA THR A 52 -11.72 -17.85 -8.34
C THR A 52 -11.92 -16.36 -8.05
N MET A 53 -11.41 -15.79 -6.93
CA MET A 53 -11.86 -14.46 -6.48
C MET A 53 -10.81 -13.39 -6.15
N ARG A 54 -9.49 -13.58 -6.40
CA ARG A 54 -8.53 -12.49 -6.12
C ARG A 54 -7.45 -12.28 -7.18
N LEU A 55 -7.89 -11.77 -8.34
CA LEU A 55 -7.09 -10.83 -9.13
C LEU A 55 -7.26 -9.41 -8.57
N ILE A 56 -6.58 -9.08 -7.46
CA ILE A 56 -6.23 -7.68 -7.13
C ILE A 56 -4.87 -7.68 -6.42
N PRO A 57 -3.77 -7.21 -7.06
CA PRO A 57 -2.48 -7.11 -6.41
C PRO A 57 -2.43 -5.85 -5.54
N SER A 58 -2.63 -6.03 -4.23
CA SER A 58 -2.40 -5.02 -3.20
C SER A 58 -1.05 -5.29 -2.53
N GLY A 59 -0.13 -4.32 -2.63
CA GLY A 59 1.29 -4.46 -2.31
C GLY A 59 1.58 -4.79 -0.85
N SER A 60 2.28 -5.90 -0.63
CA SER A 60 2.93 -6.24 0.63
C SER A 60 4.20 -5.41 0.83
N ARG A 61 4.22 -4.54 1.86
CA ARG A 61 5.47 -4.05 2.45
C ARG A 61 5.96 -5.06 3.49
N LYS A 62 6.99 -5.84 3.14
CA LYS A 62 7.88 -6.48 4.13
C LYS A 62 9.01 -5.51 4.46
N LYS A 63 9.24 -5.25 5.75
CA LYS A 63 10.50 -4.72 6.27
C LYS A 63 11.57 -5.81 6.14
N SER A 64 12.62 -5.55 5.38
CA SER A 64 13.91 -6.24 5.46
C SER A 64 15.02 -5.22 5.22
N LEU A 65 16.11 -5.37 6.00
CA LEU A 65 17.33 -4.55 6.00
C LEU A 65 17.94 -4.37 4.59
N PRO A 66 18.79 -3.32 4.38
CA PRO A 66 19.24 -2.91 3.07
C PRO A 66 20.31 -3.87 2.56
N ASN A 67 19.88 -4.93 1.89
CA ASN A 67 20.77 -5.63 0.98
C ASN A 67 20.82 -4.84 -0.33
N LEU A 68 22.00 -4.28 -0.56
CA LEU A 68 22.51 -3.74 -1.82
C LEU A 68 21.93 -4.52 -3.02
N PRO A 69 21.39 -3.88 -4.06
CA PRO A 69 21.17 -4.58 -5.30
C PRO A 69 22.55 -4.76 -5.96
N THR A 70 23.22 -5.86 -5.63
CA THR A 70 23.99 -6.57 -6.64
C THR A 70 22.99 -6.87 -7.75
N ILE A 71 23.09 -6.12 -8.85
CA ILE A 71 22.37 -6.38 -10.08
C ILE A 71 22.78 -7.81 -10.48
N ARG A 72 21.96 -8.79 -10.13
CA ARG A 72 22.02 -10.10 -10.77
C ARG A 72 21.50 -9.89 -12.17
N THR A 73 22.47 -9.64 -13.05
CA THR A 73 22.40 -9.89 -14.47
C THR A 73 21.85 -11.29 -14.72
N VAL A 74 21.16 -11.42 -15.85
CA VAL A 74 20.62 -12.63 -16.49
C VAL A 74 19.16 -12.92 -16.11
N ASP A 75 18.28 -12.50 -17.01
CA ASP A 75 17.38 -13.44 -17.69
C ASP A 75 16.98 -12.88 -19.07
N PRO A 76 17.77 -13.14 -20.13
CA PRO A 76 17.34 -13.00 -21.52
C PRO A 76 16.48 -14.22 -21.90
N VAL A 77 15.45 -14.52 -21.11
CA VAL A 77 14.71 -15.79 -21.23
C VAL A 77 13.94 -15.92 -22.56
N PRO A 78 13.35 -14.86 -23.15
CA PRO A 78 12.64 -15.02 -24.42
C PRO A 78 13.58 -15.16 -25.62
N GLU A 79 14.66 -14.38 -25.68
CA GLU A 79 15.53 -14.33 -26.86
C GLU A 79 16.39 -15.59 -26.97
N ILE A 80 16.85 -16.15 -25.84
CA ILE A 80 17.56 -17.45 -25.82
C ILE A 80 16.62 -18.57 -26.29
N SER A 81 15.37 -18.59 -25.82
CA SER A 81 14.42 -19.62 -26.25
C SER A 81 14.05 -19.51 -27.74
N LEU A 82 13.99 -18.29 -28.31
CA LEU A 82 13.64 -18.08 -29.71
C LEU A 82 14.73 -18.63 -30.65
N THR A 83 16.01 -18.36 -30.35
CA THR A 83 17.12 -18.82 -31.18
C THR A 83 17.28 -20.33 -31.14
N GLU A 84 17.01 -20.96 -29.99
CA GLU A 84 16.94 -22.43 -29.87
C GLU A 84 15.85 -23.02 -30.77
N PHE A 85 14.63 -22.46 -30.76
CA PHE A 85 13.56 -22.92 -31.65
C PHE A 85 13.88 -22.70 -33.13
N GLU A 86 14.56 -21.60 -33.49
CA GLU A 86 15.00 -21.36 -34.88
C GLU A 86 16.06 -22.38 -35.33
N GLN A 87 17.00 -22.74 -34.46
CA GLN A 87 17.97 -23.80 -34.74
C GLN A 87 17.28 -25.15 -34.92
N ILE A 88 16.37 -25.51 -34.01
CA ILE A 88 15.57 -26.73 -34.08
C ILE A 88 14.79 -26.79 -35.40
N TYR A 89 14.16 -25.68 -35.81
CA TYR A 89 13.42 -25.61 -37.07
C TYR A 89 14.30 -25.92 -38.29
N ASN A 90 15.55 -25.45 -38.30
CA ASN A 90 16.47 -25.63 -39.42
C ASN A 90 17.05 -27.06 -39.52
N ILE A 91 17.22 -27.75 -38.39
CA ILE A 91 17.78 -29.12 -38.38
C ILE A 91 16.71 -30.22 -38.49
N THR A 92 15.46 -29.92 -38.16
CA THR A 92 14.40 -30.92 -38.11
C THR A 92 13.93 -31.31 -39.51
N THR A 93 13.98 -32.61 -39.81
CA THR A 93 13.44 -33.19 -41.05
C THR A 93 11.97 -33.61 -40.94
N ASP A 94 11.50 -33.97 -39.74
CA ASP A 94 10.09 -34.32 -39.47
C ASP A 94 9.15 -33.14 -39.74
N SER A 95 8.14 -33.36 -40.60
CA SER A 95 7.26 -32.31 -41.09
C SER A 95 6.29 -31.79 -40.02
N GLN A 96 5.81 -32.67 -39.15
CA GLN A 96 4.82 -32.33 -38.13
C GLN A 96 5.48 -31.50 -37.02
N PHE A 97 6.66 -31.92 -36.56
CA PHE A 97 7.45 -31.22 -35.58
C PHE A 97 7.95 -29.86 -36.10
N ARG A 98 8.33 -29.80 -37.39
CA ARG A 98 8.74 -28.53 -38.02
C ARG A 98 7.59 -27.51 -38.07
N LEU A 99 6.36 -27.97 -38.35
CA LEU A 99 5.18 -27.10 -38.33
C LEU A 99 4.86 -26.58 -36.92
N ASP A 100 4.94 -27.43 -35.90
CA ASP A 100 4.72 -27.02 -34.51
C ASP A 100 5.76 -26.01 -34.03
N THR A 101 7.03 -26.28 -34.33
CA THR A 101 8.15 -25.37 -34.04
C THR A 101 7.95 -24.01 -34.71
N PHE A 102 7.51 -23.98 -35.97
CA PHE A 102 7.20 -22.73 -36.69
C PHE A 102 6.09 -21.92 -36.01
N LYS A 103 4.99 -22.57 -35.60
CA LYS A 103 3.90 -21.93 -34.86
C LYS A 103 4.41 -21.36 -33.53
N LYS A 104 5.26 -22.11 -32.82
CA LYS A 104 5.84 -21.67 -31.56
C LYS A 104 6.72 -20.43 -31.73
N ILE A 105 7.60 -20.42 -32.74
CA ILE A 105 8.42 -19.24 -33.11
C ILE A 105 7.53 -18.03 -33.37
N GLY A 106 6.45 -18.19 -34.16
CA GLY A 106 5.49 -17.13 -34.43
C GLY A 106 4.88 -16.55 -33.14
N SER A 107 4.38 -17.42 -32.27
CA SER A 107 3.79 -17.00 -30.98
C SER A 107 4.77 -16.24 -30.09
N LEU A 108 6.03 -16.69 -30.01
CA LEU A 108 7.07 -16.04 -29.21
C LEU A 108 7.44 -14.67 -29.79
N ARG A 109 7.56 -14.54 -31.12
CA ARG A 109 7.81 -13.24 -31.78
C ARG A 109 6.71 -12.24 -31.47
N ASP A 110 5.45 -12.67 -31.49
CA ASP A 110 4.31 -11.83 -31.18
C ASP A 110 4.30 -11.39 -29.70
N GLU A 111 4.63 -12.30 -28.78
CA GLU A 111 4.79 -12.00 -27.36
C GLU A 111 5.93 -10.98 -27.12
N ILE A 112 7.10 -11.20 -27.73
CA ILE A 112 8.24 -10.28 -27.65
C ILE A 112 7.83 -8.88 -28.13
N ARG A 113 7.12 -8.79 -29.26
CA ARG A 113 6.62 -7.52 -29.80
C ARG A 113 5.65 -6.83 -28.83
N SER A 114 4.71 -7.59 -28.26
CA SER A 114 3.77 -7.08 -27.25
C SER A 114 4.48 -6.57 -26.00
N ASN A 115 5.44 -7.34 -25.48
CA ASN A 115 6.20 -6.98 -24.29
C ASN A 115 7.10 -5.76 -24.51
N LYS A 116 7.73 -5.61 -25.70
CA LYS A 116 8.45 -4.40 -26.08
C LYS A 116 7.55 -3.15 -25.98
N GLY A 117 6.31 -3.25 -26.46
CA GLY A 117 5.31 -2.17 -26.32
C GLY A 117 4.98 -1.83 -24.86
N LYS A 118 4.79 -2.85 -24.00
CA LYS A 118 4.54 -2.65 -22.56
C LYS A 118 5.73 -1.97 -21.87
N ILE A 119 6.96 -2.39 -22.16
CA ILE A 119 8.18 -1.79 -21.59
C ILE A 119 8.28 -0.30 -21.94
N ILE A 120 7.99 0.09 -23.18
CA ILE A 120 8.00 1.51 -23.58
C ILE A 120 6.99 2.32 -22.76
N LYS A 121 5.77 1.81 -22.57
CA LYS A 121 4.74 2.45 -21.75
C LYS A 121 5.18 2.60 -20.29
N LEU A 122 5.76 1.55 -19.71
CA LEU A 122 6.28 1.57 -18.34
C LEU A 122 7.42 2.57 -18.17
N LYS A 123 8.36 2.64 -19.12
CA LYS A 123 9.44 3.64 -19.12
C LYS A 123 8.89 5.07 -19.13
N ARG A 124 7.87 5.33 -19.96
CA ARG A 124 7.20 6.65 -20.00
C ARG A 124 6.52 6.99 -18.68
N ASN A 125 5.79 6.04 -18.08
CA ASN A 125 5.13 6.24 -16.79
C ASN A 125 6.17 6.50 -15.67
N ALA A 126 7.23 5.70 -15.60
CA ALA A 126 8.31 5.88 -14.64
C ALA A 126 8.96 7.28 -14.76
N ASN A 127 9.23 7.74 -15.99
CA ASN A 127 9.75 9.08 -16.26
C ASN A 127 8.78 10.18 -15.81
N TYR A 128 7.50 10.03 -16.13
CA TYR A 128 6.46 10.97 -15.68
C TYR A 128 6.39 11.05 -14.14
N ALA A 129 6.32 9.90 -13.48
CA ALA A 129 6.27 9.83 -12.02
C ALA A 129 7.53 10.45 -11.37
N GLN A 130 8.70 10.24 -11.97
CA GLN A 130 9.94 10.88 -11.54
C GLN A 130 9.86 12.41 -11.67
N LYS A 131 9.46 12.92 -12.84
CA LYS A 131 9.29 14.37 -13.07
C LYS A 131 8.29 15.00 -12.11
N CYS A 132 7.18 14.32 -11.81
CA CYS A 132 6.22 14.79 -10.81
C CYS A 132 6.83 14.87 -9.40
N ARG A 133 7.61 13.87 -8.99
CA ARG A 133 8.34 13.90 -7.70
C ARG A 133 9.36 15.02 -7.64
N GLU A 134 10.09 15.25 -8.73
CA GLU A 134 11.08 16.34 -8.83
C GLU A 134 10.40 17.72 -8.75
N LYS A 135 9.29 17.93 -9.48
CA LYS A 135 8.51 19.17 -9.40
C LYS A 135 8.01 19.43 -7.97
N LYS A 136 7.44 18.41 -7.33
CA LYS A 136 6.99 18.52 -5.93
C LYS A 136 8.17 18.84 -4.99
N ARG A 137 9.33 18.22 -5.20
CA ARG A 137 10.53 18.48 -4.41
C ARG A 137 11.01 19.93 -4.57
N LYS A 138 11.03 20.46 -5.79
CA LYS A 138 11.42 21.86 -6.06
C LYS A 138 10.53 22.85 -5.32
N ILE A 139 9.20 22.68 -5.38
CA ILE A 139 8.25 23.55 -4.68
C ILE A 139 8.47 23.53 -3.16
N LEU A 140 8.67 22.35 -2.57
CA LEU A 140 8.89 22.23 -1.12
C LEU A 140 10.23 22.84 -0.68
N ASP A 141 11.27 22.75 -1.52
CA ASP A 141 12.57 23.36 -1.27
C ASP A 141 12.51 24.89 -1.41
N GLU A 142 11.86 25.40 -2.47
CA GLU A 142 11.69 26.84 -2.75
C GLU A 142 10.89 27.54 -1.65
N ASN A 143 9.80 26.93 -1.18
CA ASN A 143 8.96 27.51 -0.13
C ASN A 143 9.53 27.30 1.30
N GLN A 144 10.69 26.65 1.46
CA GLN A 144 11.25 26.23 2.75
C GLN A 144 10.25 25.46 3.65
N GLU A 145 9.25 24.81 3.05
CA GLU A 145 8.17 24.13 3.78
C GLU A 145 8.63 22.83 4.45
N VAL A 146 9.75 22.24 3.99
CA VAL A 146 10.20 20.92 4.46
C VAL A 146 11.69 20.92 4.79
N ILE A 147 12.01 20.64 6.06
CA ILE A 147 13.38 20.32 6.49
C ILE A 147 13.67 18.87 6.09
N ARG A 148 14.68 18.67 5.24
CA ARG A 148 15.18 17.33 4.88
C ARG A 148 16.04 16.78 6.01
N TYR A 149 15.74 15.57 6.48
CA TYR A 149 16.52 14.88 7.50
C TYR A 149 17.57 13.99 6.84
N ASP A 150 18.85 14.20 7.17
CA ASP A 150 19.96 13.38 6.67
C ASP A 150 20.01 11.98 7.29
N LYS A 151 19.35 11.77 8.43
CA LYS A 151 19.35 10.49 9.17
C LYS A 151 17.92 10.02 9.46
N PRO A 152 17.62 8.72 9.32
CA PRO A 152 16.38 8.16 9.83
C PRO A 152 16.35 8.33 11.36
N GLY A 153 15.43 9.14 11.87
CA GLY A 153 15.38 9.50 13.28
C GLY A 153 14.32 10.56 13.61
N ARG A 154 14.14 10.81 14.91
CA ARG A 154 13.14 11.74 15.46
C ARG A 154 13.35 13.15 14.88
N PRO A 155 12.29 13.84 14.38
CA PRO A 155 12.39 15.21 13.87
C PRO A 155 13.11 16.15 14.85
N SER A 156 14.04 16.97 14.34
CA SER A 156 14.77 18.00 15.10
C SER A 156 13.83 18.92 15.91
N LEU A 157 12.61 19.14 15.41
CA LEU A 157 11.59 19.95 16.07
C LEU A 157 11.21 19.44 17.47
N LEU A 158 11.27 18.12 17.69
CA LEU A 158 11.00 17.51 19.00
C LEU A 158 12.14 17.72 20.00
N PHE A 159 13.34 18.10 19.55
CA PHE A 159 14.42 18.51 20.45
C PHE A 159 14.23 19.94 20.94
N ASN A 160 13.63 20.81 20.13
CA ASN A 160 13.31 22.19 20.52
C ASN A 160 12.17 22.26 21.55
N HIS A 161 11.29 21.25 21.55
CA HIS A 161 10.16 21.16 22.47
C HIS A 161 10.08 19.75 23.07
N PRO A 162 10.90 19.42 24.09
CA PRO A 162 10.95 18.09 24.70
C PRO A 162 9.57 17.66 25.24
N ASN A 163 8.78 18.63 25.69
CA ASN A 163 7.47 18.46 26.32
C ASN A 163 6.34 18.30 25.29
N LEU A 164 6.60 18.53 23.99
CA LEU A 164 5.57 18.50 22.94
C LEU A 164 5.00 17.11 22.78
N HIS A 165 5.84 16.08 22.94
CA HIS A 165 5.41 14.70 22.87
C HIS A 165 4.45 14.35 24.02
N ASP A 166 4.79 14.76 25.24
CA ASP A 166 3.96 14.52 26.41
C ASP A 166 2.67 15.34 26.33
N HIS A 167 2.73 16.57 25.83
CA HIS A 167 1.55 17.39 25.59
C HIS A 167 0.59 16.80 24.55
N ILE A 168 1.10 16.27 23.44
CA ILE A 168 0.30 15.57 22.42
C ILE A 168 -0.28 14.28 23.01
N HIS A 169 0.53 13.52 23.75
CA HIS A 169 0.13 12.27 24.35
C HIS A 169 -0.95 12.49 25.42
N ASP A 170 -0.82 13.52 26.25
CA ASP A 170 -1.82 13.92 27.23
C ASP A 170 -3.09 14.41 26.53
N SER A 171 -2.97 15.21 25.48
CA SER A 171 -4.13 15.65 24.68
C SER A 171 -4.92 14.49 24.07
N ILE A 172 -4.23 13.41 23.67
CA ILE A 172 -4.86 12.20 23.11
C ILE A 172 -5.39 11.26 24.20
N LYS A 173 -4.60 11.02 25.27
CA LYS A 173 -4.91 10.08 26.36
C LYS A 173 -6.00 10.59 27.29
N PHE A 174 -6.16 11.91 27.44
CA PHE A 174 -7.20 12.47 28.30
C PHE A 174 -8.58 12.57 27.65
N GLY A 175 -8.76 12.27 26.36
CA GLY A 175 -10.10 12.15 25.73
C GLY A 175 -11.07 13.29 26.06
N ARG A 176 -10.56 14.50 26.36
CA ARG A 176 -11.33 15.64 26.86
C ARG A 176 -10.72 16.94 26.37
N LEU A 177 -10.92 17.22 25.10
CA LEU A 177 -11.55 18.47 24.69
C LEU A 177 -12.39 18.10 23.47
N THR A 178 -13.70 18.31 23.54
CA THR A 178 -14.48 18.31 22.30
C THR A 178 -13.90 19.41 21.40
N LYS A 179 -14.07 19.33 20.07
CA LYS A 179 -13.65 20.42 19.14
C LYS A 179 -14.13 21.82 19.58
N ASN A 180 -15.18 21.87 20.41
CA ASN A 180 -15.71 23.10 20.98
C ASN A 180 -14.91 23.60 22.19
N ASP A 181 -14.34 22.70 23.00
CA ASP A 181 -13.55 23.08 24.16
C ASP A 181 -12.14 23.56 23.73
N GLU A 182 -11.56 22.97 22.67
CA GLU A 182 -10.31 23.45 22.05
C GLU A 182 -10.48 24.87 21.47
N LYS A 183 -11.58 25.11 20.74
CA LYS A 183 -11.94 26.44 20.25
C LYS A 183 -12.18 27.44 21.38
N ARG A 184 -12.79 27.02 22.49
CA ARG A 184 -13.00 27.90 23.66
C ARG A 184 -11.69 28.25 24.35
N LEU A 185 -10.77 27.29 24.47
CA LEU A 185 -9.48 27.51 25.11
C LEU A 185 -8.62 28.48 24.27
N LEU A 186 -8.50 28.25 22.95
CA LEU A 186 -7.83 29.16 22.02
C LEU A 186 -8.44 30.57 22.03
N ARG A 187 -9.77 30.69 22.10
CA ARG A 187 -10.46 31.98 22.17
C ARG A 187 -10.19 32.68 23.51
N SER A 188 -10.16 31.94 24.61
CA SER A 188 -9.83 32.48 25.93
C SER A 188 -8.38 32.93 26.05
N GLU A 189 -7.45 32.21 25.45
CA GLU A 189 -6.02 32.55 25.38
C GLU A 189 -5.82 33.85 24.57
N SER A 190 -6.49 33.92 23.41
CA SER A 190 -6.45 35.07 22.50
C SER A 190 -7.05 36.33 23.17
N LEU A 191 -8.14 36.18 23.92
CA LEU A 191 -8.74 37.28 24.69
C LEU A 191 -7.83 37.77 25.81
N LYS A 192 -7.16 36.88 26.55
CA LYS A 192 -6.19 37.26 27.58
C LYS A 192 -4.99 38.02 27.01
N ILE A 193 -4.50 37.61 25.83
CA ILE A 193 -3.43 38.31 25.13
C ILE A 193 -3.92 39.69 24.70
N CYS A 194 -5.12 39.79 24.12
CA CYS A 194 -5.70 41.06 23.70
C CYS A 194 -5.92 42.02 24.90
N GLU A 195 -6.41 41.51 26.02
CA GLU A 195 -6.60 42.28 27.26
C GLU A 195 -5.26 42.79 27.84
N LYS A 196 -4.21 41.95 27.84
CA LYS A 196 -2.87 42.38 28.25
C LYS A 196 -2.31 43.46 27.34
N THR A 197 -2.50 43.34 26.03
CA THR A 197 -2.04 44.34 25.05
C THR A 197 -2.81 45.64 25.20
N LEU A 198 -4.13 45.59 25.38
CA LEU A 198 -4.96 46.77 25.63
C LEU A 198 -4.58 47.47 26.95
N LYS A 199 -4.37 46.72 28.04
CA LYS A 199 -3.89 47.29 29.30
C LYS A 199 -2.52 47.94 29.14
N LYS A 200 -1.59 47.33 28.38
CA LYS A 200 -0.29 47.95 28.08
C LYS A 200 -0.42 49.24 27.29
N ILE A 201 -1.30 49.30 26.29
CA ILE A 201 -1.55 50.50 25.50
C ILE A 201 -2.18 51.61 26.35
N ILE A 202 -3.16 51.27 27.19
CA ILE A 202 -3.84 52.22 28.09
C ILE A 202 -2.87 52.76 29.16
N THR A 203 -1.88 51.97 29.61
CA THR A 203 -0.89 52.43 30.59
C THR A 203 0.20 53.33 29.96
N PHE A 204 0.25 53.40 28.62
CA PHE A 204 1.25 54.18 27.87
C PHE A 204 0.70 55.50 27.32
N ILE A 205 -0.59 55.79 27.54
CA ILE A 205 -1.27 57.07 27.29
C ILE A 205 -1.46 57.76 28.63
#